data_AF-A0A2S6GI26-F1
#
_entry.id   AF-A0A2S6GI26-F1
#
_cell.length_a   1.000
_cell.length_b   1.000
_cell.length_c   1.000
_cell.angle_alpha   90.00
_cell.angle_beta   90.00
_cell.angle_gamma   90.00
#
_symmetry.space_group_name_H-M   'P 1'
#
loop_
_entity.id
_entity.type
_entity.pdbx_description
1 polymer ?
#
loop_
_entity_poly.entity_id
_entity_poly.type
_entity_poly.pdbx_seq_one_letter_code
_entity_poly.pdbx_strand_id
1 'polypeptide(L)'
;MTRFPTSLVAAEWTKLRSVRSTPLILAVATVATIAIAVLQARSTISAWDSWTARARAEFDPVFTTFTGFQLAQMAFALLGILAVTAEYSTGTIRSTFAAVPRRGRVLTAKLLVLGTVALVTGLALAFTAFFAAQSVLAGKHLDVTLDTPNVLRALLGQGFYLCTAAILGAAIGTLLRHTAGATTLTTGLMFLSTTVFKAISPDGSTALIHWSPAAAAEGLTWTTFHDPDWPPPGSALIVCLTYLAVGITAATWRLTRRDV
;
A
#
# COMPACT_ATOMS: atom_id res chain seq x y z
N MET A 1 27.98 -5.67 20.78
CA MET A 1 26.57 -5.57 20.31
C MET A 1 26.05 -4.16 20.60
N THR A 2 25.92 -3.30 19.58
CA THR A 2 25.38 -1.94 19.80
C THR A 2 23.86 -2.00 19.73
N ARG A 3 23.17 -1.85 20.88
CA ARG A 3 21.70 -1.81 20.94
C ARG A 3 21.17 -0.76 19.96
N PHE A 4 20.13 -1.11 19.20
CA PHE A 4 19.44 -0.15 18.36
C PHE A 4 18.85 0.95 19.28
N PRO A 5 19.14 2.23 19.06
CA PRO A 5 18.77 3.27 20.01
C PRO A 5 17.25 3.47 19.98
N THR A 6 16.58 3.10 21.07
CA THR A 6 15.14 3.33 21.28
C THR A 6 14.76 4.81 21.17
N SER A 7 15.68 5.71 21.53
CA SER A 7 15.54 7.16 21.36
C SER A 7 15.35 7.59 19.91
N LEU A 8 15.92 6.86 18.94
CA LEU A 8 15.78 7.17 17.52
C LEU A 8 14.39 6.79 17.01
N VAL A 9 13.86 5.65 17.46
CA VAL A 9 12.47 5.22 17.19
C VAL A 9 11.48 6.23 17.78
N ALA A 10 11.71 6.66 19.03
CA ALA A 10 10.88 7.67 19.68
C ALA A 10 10.93 9.03 18.94
N ALA A 11 12.10 9.45 18.45
CA ALA A 11 12.23 10.66 17.67
C ALA A 11 11.43 10.59 16.35
N GLU A 12 11.55 9.49 15.61
CA GLU A 12 10.80 9.28 14.36
C GLU A 12 9.29 9.20 14.59
N TRP A 13 8.85 8.60 15.71
CA TRP A 13 7.45 8.61 16.11
C TRP A 13 6.91 10.02 16.37
N THR A 14 7.65 10.84 17.12
CA THR A 14 7.27 12.23 17.38
C THR A 14 7.19 13.04 16.08
N LYS A 15 8.13 12.84 15.14
CA LYS A 15 8.10 13.49 13.83
C LYS A 15 6.85 13.12 13.03
N LEU A 16 6.50 11.84 12.96
CA LEU A 16 5.29 11.42 12.23
C LEU A 16 4.02 12.00 12.84
N ARG A 17 3.95 12.12 14.17
CA ARG A 17 2.80 12.70 14.87
C ARG A 17 2.72 14.22 14.77
N SER A 18 3.85 14.92 14.65
CA SER A 18 3.87 16.40 14.68
C SER A 18 3.43 17.04 13.37
N VAL A 19 3.44 16.29 12.26
CA VAL A 19 2.93 16.76 10.96
C VAL A 19 1.40 16.74 10.99
N ARG A 20 0.78 17.88 11.32
CA ARG A 20 -0.69 18.02 11.45
C ARG A 20 -1.48 17.58 10.22
N SER A 21 -0.92 17.67 9.02
CA SER A 21 -1.58 17.23 7.78
C SER A 21 -1.64 15.71 7.62
N THR A 22 -0.75 14.96 8.26
CA THR A 22 -0.70 13.49 8.21
C THR A 22 -2.00 12.81 8.70
N PRO A 23 -2.50 13.08 9.92
CA PRO A 23 -3.73 12.45 10.39
C PRO A 23 -4.95 12.88 9.58
N LEU A 24 -4.99 14.13 9.10
CA LEU A 24 -6.12 14.61 8.29
C LEU A 24 -6.19 13.90 6.94
N ILE A 25 -5.06 13.79 6.22
CA ILE A 25 -5.02 13.12 4.91
C ILE A 25 -5.39 11.64 5.07
N LEU A 26 -4.84 10.96 6.08
CA LEU A 26 -5.16 9.56 6.35
C LEU A 26 -6.63 9.38 6.74
N ALA A 27 -7.18 10.27 7.58
CA ALA A 27 -8.59 10.21 7.97
C ALA A 27 -9.52 10.40 6.76
N VAL A 28 -9.27 11.42 5.93
CA VAL A 28 -10.05 11.68 4.71
C VAL A 28 -9.95 10.50 3.74
N ALA A 29 -8.74 9.98 3.49
CA ALA A 29 -8.55 8.83 2.62
C ALA A 29 -9.24 7.57 3.17
N THR A 30 -9.16 7.34 4.49
CA THR A 30 -9.83 6.21 5.17
C THR A 30 -11.34 6.30 5.00
N VAL A 31 -11.94 7.45 5.32
CA VAL A 31 -13.39 7.67 5.20
C VAL A 31 -13.85 7.52 3.76
N ALA A 32 -13.12 8.12 2.81
CA ALA A 32 -13.45 8.02 1.40
C ALA A 32 -13.31 6.59 0.87
N THR A 33 -12.27 5.84 1.26
CA THR A 33 -12.10 4.43 0.86
C THR A 33 -13.20 3.55 1.44
N ILE A 34 -13.60 3.73 2.71
CA ILE A 34 -14.73 2.99 3.29
C ILE A 34 -16.03 3.34 2.56
N ALA A 35 -16.26 4.63 2.26
CA ALA A 35 -17.44 5.08 1.53
C ALA A 35 -17.50 4.45 0.13
N ILE A 36 -16.36 4.36 -0.58
CA ILE A 36 -16.27 3.69 -1.89
C ILE A 36 -16.57 2.20 -1.76
N ALA A 37 -16.01 1.51 -0.75
CA ALA A 37 -16.27 0.09 -0.52
C ALA A 37 -17.77 -0.19 -0.26
N VAL A 38 -18.41 0.64 0.56
CA VAL A 38 -19.86 0.60 0.82
C VAL A 38 -20.66 0.90 -0.45
N LEU A 39 -20.25 1.90 -1.23
CA LEU A 39 -20.91 2.26 -2.48
C LEU A 39 -20.83 1.11 -3.51
N GLN A 40 -19.67 0.46 -3.62
CA GLN A 40 -19.48 -0.73 -4.45
C GLN A 40 -20.42 -1.85 -4.03
N ALA A 41 -20.45 -2.20 -2.72
CA ALA A 41 -21.37 -3.22 -2.21
C ALA A 41 -22.84 -2.90 -2.49
N ARG A 42 -23.25 -1.63 -2.35
CA ARG A 42 -24.60 -1.17 -2.72
C ARG A 42 -24.87 -1.33 -4.21
N SER A 43 -23.90 -0.96 -5.04
CA SER A 43 -24.02 -1.09 -6.50
C SER A 43 -24.19 -2.56 -6.90
N THR A 44 -23.44 -3.48 -6.29
CA THR A 44 -23.52 -4.92 -6.51
C THR A 44 -24.91 -5.44 -6.17
N ILE A 45 -25.45 -5.13 -4.99
CA ILE A 45 -26.79 -5.59 -4.59
C ILE A 45 -27.88 -5.04 -5.51
N SER A 46 -27.76 -3.77 -5.91
CA SER A 46 -28.76 -3.15 -6.79
C SER A 46 -28.82 -3.77 -8.18
N ALA A 47 -27.68 -4.25 -8.69
CA ALA A 47 -27.55 -4.87 -10.01
C ALA A 47 -27.63 -6.40 -9.95
N TRP A 48 -27.64 -7.01 -8.77
CA TRP A 48 -27.50 -8.46 -8.62
C TRP A 48 -28.51 -9.26 -9.43
N ASP A 49 -29.77 -8.82 -9.42
CA ASP A 49 -30.88 -9.53 -10.08
C ASP A 49 -30.79 -9.47 -11.61
N SER A 50 -30.05 -8.51 -12.18
CA SER A 50 -29.82 -8.38 -13.63
C SER A 50 -28.53 -9.07 -14.12
N TRP A 51 -27.69 -9.56 -13.21
CA TRP A 51 -26.46 -10.26 -13.58
C TRP A 51 -26.73 -11.64 -14.19
N THR A 52 -25.87 -12.04 -15.14
CA THR A 52 -25.88 -13.39 -15.70
C THR A 52 -25.49 -14.43 -14.65
N ALA A 53 -25.88 -15.69 -14.86
CA ALA A 53 -25.50 -16.78 -13.97
C ALA A 53 -23.97 -16.91 -13.83
N ARG A 54 -23.23 -16.68 -14.93
CA ARG A 54 -21.77 -16.67 -14.93
C ARG A 54 -21.20 -15.55 -14.04
N ALA A 55 -21.69 -14.32 -14.20
CA ALA A 55 -21.22 -13.20 -13.39
C ALA A 55 -21.48 -13.39 -11.88
N ARG A 56 -22.59 -14.03 -11.53
CA ARG A 56 -22.87 -14.40 -10.13
C ARG A 56 -21.94 -15.50 -9.61
N ALA A 57 -21.58 -16.48 -10.45
CA ALA A 57 -20.68 -17.57 -10.07
C ALA A 57 -19.22 -17.09 -9.90
N GLU A 58 -18.81 -16.06 -10.64
CA GLU A 58 -17.48 -15.45 -10.56
C GLU A 58 -17.40 -14.32 -9.50
N PHE A 59 -18.50 -14.05 -8.78
CA PHE A 59 -18.55 -12.98 -7.80
C PHE A 59 -17.65 -13.25 -6.59
N ASP A 60 -16.72 -12.32 -6.33
CA ASP A 60 -15.87 -12.33 -5.14
C ASP A 60 -16.21 -11.12 -4.23
N PRO A 61 -16.88 -11.36 -3.08
CA PRO A 61 -17.32 -10.27 -2.20
C PRO A 61 -16.16 -9.52 -1.54
N VAL A 62 -15.01 -10.18 -1.35
CA VAL A 62 -13.83 -9.58 -0.72
C VAL A 62 -13.06 -8.74 -1.72
N PHE A 63 -12.84 -9.27 -2.93
CA PHE A 63 -12.20 -8.52 -4.01
C PHE A 63 -12.99 -7.24 -4.32
N THR A 64 -14.31 -7.36 -4.47
CA THR A 64 -15.20 -6.21 -4.76
C THR A 64 -15.10 -5.12 -3.69
N THR A 65 -14.90 -5.51 -2.42
CA THR A 65 -14.69 -4.57 -1.32
C THR A 65 -13.40 -3.75 -1.50
N PHE A 66 -12.34 -4.40 -2.00
CA PHE A 66 -11.01 -3.80 -2.11
C PHE A 66 -10.72 -3.13 -3.45
N THR A 67 -11.56 -3.30 -4.46
CA THR A 67 -11.43 -2.64 -5.77
C THR A 67 -11.38 -1.10 -5.69
N GLY A 68 -11.81 -0.47 -4.59
CA GLY A 68 -11.74 0.98 -4.35
C GLY A 68 -10.54 1.49 -3.54
N PHE A 69 -9.58 0.62 -3.21
CA PHE A 69 -8.48 0.95 -2.29
C PHE A 69 -7.34 1.76 -2.92
N GLN A 70 -7.38 2.07 -4.21
CA GLN A 70 -6.32 2.83 -4.88
C GLN A 70 -6.17 4.24 -4.27
N LEU A 71 -7.26 4.81 -3.73
CA LEU A 71 -7.21 6.07 -2.98
C LEU A 71 -6.37 5.92 -1.70
N ALA A 72 -6.60 4.87 -0.92
CA ALA A 72 -5.82 4.58 0.27
C ALA A 72 -4.36 4.28 -0.09
N GLN A 73 -4.12 3.48 -1.12
CA GLN A 73 -2.78 3.20 -1.64
C GLN A 73 -2.01 4.48 -1.93
N MET A 74 -2.64 5.45 -2.61
CA MET A 74 -2.00 6.73 -2.92
C MET A 74 -1.75 7.57 -1.66
N ALA A 75 -2.70 7.62 -0.74
CA ALA A 75 -2.54 8.33 0.53
C ALA A 75 -1.38 7.76 1.37
N PHE A 76 -1.23 6.44 1.41
CA PHE A 76 -0.15 5.76 2.12
C PHE A 76 1.21 5.96 1.43
N ALA A 77 1.25 5.89 0.09
CA ALA A 77 2.45 6.23 -0.67
C ALA A 77 2.91 7.69 -0.43
N LEU A 78 1.97 8.64 -0.45
CA LEU A 78 2.23 10.05 -0.15
C LEU A 78 2.72 10.26 1.28
N LEU A 79 2.14 9.56 2.25
CA LEU A 79 2.61 9.58 3.64
C LEU A 79 4.10 9.21 3.71
N GLY A 80 4.49 8.14 3.03
CA GLY A 80 5.88 7.70 2.97
C GLY A 80 6.81 8.72 2.30
N ILE A 81 6.38 9.27 1.17
CA ILE A 81 7.13 10.32 0.46
C ILE A 81 7.38 11.51 1.40
N LEU A 82 6.32 12.04 2.02
CA LEU A 82 6.39 13.22 2.88
C LEU A 82 7.20 12.96 4.16
N ALA A 83 7.14 11.75 4.72
CA ALA A 83 7.94 11.36 5.89
C ALA A 83 9.46 11.48 5.65
N VAL A 84 9.87 11.54 4.39
CA VAL A 84 11.26 11.73 3.97
C VAL A 84 11.48 13.14 3.40
N THR A 85 10.70 13.55 2.40
CA THR A 85 10.96 14.80 1.66
C THR A 85 10.73 16.05 2.50
N ALA A 86 9.91 15.99 3.55
CA ALA A 86 9.73 17.10 4.49
C ALA A 86 11.01 17.46 5.25
N GLU A 87 11.89 16.49 5.53
CA GLU A 87 13.17 16.76 6.18
C GLU A 87 14.19 17.40 5.22
N TYR A 88 14.07 17.10 3.93
CA TYR A 88 14.88 17.73 2.89
C TYR A 88 14.42 19.18 2.62
N SER A 89 13.12 19.43 2.59
CA SER A 89 12.58 20.78 2.34
C SER A 89 12.82 21.74 3.50
N THR A 90 12.77 21.26 4.75
CA THR A 90 12.99 22.07 5.96
C THR A 90 14.45 22.12 6.39
N GLY A 91 15.34 21.34 5.76
CA GLY A 91 16.77 21.27 6.12
C GLY A 91 17.08 20.49 7.41
N THR A 92 16.07 19.96 8.11
CA THR A 92 16.24 19.20 9.37
C THR A 92 16.98 17.88 9.20
N ILE A 93 17.18 17.42 7.95
CA ILE A 93 18.00 16.25 7.69
C ILE A 93 19.47 16.45 8.10
N ARG A 94 20.00 17.67 8.00
CA ARG A 94 21.38 18.00 8.39
C ARG A 94 21.58 17.87 9.89
N SER A 95 20.64 18.39 10.70
CA SER A 95 20.70 18.24 12.15
C SER A 95 20.50 16.78 12.59
N THR A 96 19.65 16.03 11.90
CA THR A 96 19.45 14.59 12.16
C THR A 96 20.75 13.80 11.95
N PHE A 97 21.48 14.05 10.86
CA PHE A 97 22.76 13.37 10.61
C PHE A 97 23.92 13.90 11.45
N ALA A 98 23.89 15.15 11.90
CA ALA A 98 24.83 15.66 12.90
C ALA A 98 24.66 14.94 14.25
N ALA A 99 23.42 14.70 14.68
CA ALA A 99 23.12 13.99 15.91
C ALA A 99 23.38 12.47 15.82
N VAL A 100 23.11 11.87 14.65
CA VAL A 100 23.29 10.43 14.39
C VAL A 100 24.10 10.23 13.11
N PRO A 101 25.43 10.14 13.18
CA PRO A 101 26.30 10.05 12.00
C PRO A 101 26.13 8.74 11.21
N ARG A 102 25.51 7.71 11.81
CA ARG A 102 25.20 6.44 11.14
C ARG A 102 23.90 6.55 10.34
N ARG A 103 23.96 7.15 9.15
CA ARG A 103 22.81 7.44 8.27
C ARG A 103 21.89 6.23 8.01
N GLY A 104 22.46 5.02 7.86
CA GLY A 104 21.68 3.79 7.70
C GLY A 104 20.75 3.50 8.88
N ARG A 105 21.16 3.80 10.12
CA ARG A 105 20.31 3.60 11.31
C ARG A 105 19.12 4.54 11.35
N VAL A 106 19.31 5.78 10.87
CA VAL A 106 18.23 6.77 10.75
C VAL A 106 17.19 6.28 9.75
N LEU A 107 17.61 5.82 8.57
CA LEU A 107 16.69 5.27 7.57
C LEU A 107 15.96 4.04 8.12
N THR A 108 16.66 3.09 8.75
CA THR A 108 16.02 1.90 9.32
C THR A 108 14.99 2.27 10.38
N ALA A 109 15.31 3.19 11.31
CA ALA A 109 14.36 3.60 12.33
C ALA A 109 13.12 4.27 11.72
N LYS A 110 13.33 5.15 10.74
CA LYS A 110 12.24 5.83 10.03
C LYS A 110 11.33 4.84 9.31
N LEU A 111 11.90 3.91 8.56
CA LEU A 111 11.14 2.89 7.84
C LEU A 111 10.43 1.92 8.79
N LEU A 112 11.04 1.58 9.94
CA LEU A 112 10.38 0.75 10.95
C LEU A 112 9.16 1.45 11.55
N VAL A 113 9.30 2.71 11.96
CA VAL A 113 8.17 3.46 12.55
C VAL A 113 7.09 3.68 11.49
N LEU A 114 7.45 4.15 10.30
CA LEU A 114 6.52 4.36 9.19
C LEU A 114 5.81 3.07 8.80
N GLY A 115 6.56 1.98 8.61
CA GLY A 115 6.02 0.68 8.23
C GLY A 115 5.10 0.11 9.31
N THR A 116 5.44 0.28 10.59
CA THR A 116 4.56 -0.15 11.69
C THR A 116 3.25 0.63 11.70
N VAL A 117 3.32 1.97 11.56
CA VAL A 117 2.12 2.81 11.47
C VAL A 117 1.27 2.39 10.28
N ALA A 118 1.88 2.31 9.09
CA ALA A 118 1.19 1.98 7.86
C ALA A 118 0.59 0.58 7.87
N LEU A 119 1.26 -0.41 8.48
CA LEU A 119 0.70 -1.75 8.63
C LEU A 119 -0.50 -1.76 9.56
N VAL A 120 -0.40 -1.12 10.73
CA VAL A 120 -1.50 -1.09 11.71
C VAL A 120 -2.70 -0.33 11.16
N THR A 121 -2.50 0.87 10.59
CA THR A 121 -3.61 1.66 10.03
C THR A 121 -4.17 1.04 8.76
N GLY A 122 -3.32 0.44 7.92
CA GLY A 122 -3.74 -0.27 6.72
C GLY A 122 -4.58 -1.50 7.03
N LEU A 123 -4.19 -2.29 8.04
CA LEU A 123 -5.00 -3.41 8.54
C LEU A 123 -6.32 -2.89 9.11
N ALA A 124 -6.29 -1.89 10.00
CA ALA A 124 -7.51 -1.32 10.57
C ALA A 124 -8.49 -0.85 9.48
N LEU A 125 -7.98 -0.19 8.43
CA LEU A 125 -8.78 0.22 7.28
C LEU A 125 -9.34 -0.99 6.50
N ALA A 126 -8.53 -2.01 6.21
CA ALA A 126 -8.97 -3.22 5.52
C ALA A 126 -10.10 -3.94 6.26
N PHE A 127 -9.95 -4.15 7.58
CA PHE A 127 -10.98 -4.76 8.42
C PHE A 127 -12.25 -3.89 8.49
N THR A 128 -12.10 -2.58 8.68
CA THR A 128 -13.25 -1.66 8.77
C THR A 128 -14.04 -1.63 7.46
N ALA A 129 -13.35 -1.52 6.33
CA ALA A 129 -13.98 -1.53 5.02
C ALA A 129 -14.64 -2.88 4.72
N PHE A 130 -14.00 -3.99 5.11
CA PHE A 130 -14.58 -5.34 5.04
C PHE A 130 -15.91 -5.41 5.78
N PHE A 131 -15.93 -5.13 7.09
CA PHE A 131 -17.17 -5.21 7.86
C PHE A 131 -18.25 -4.25 7.35
N ALA A 132 -17.87 -3.05 6.94
CA ALA A 132 -18.80 -2.09 6.37
C ALA A 132 -19.42 -2.60 5.06
N ALA A 133 -18.63 -3.13 4.13
CA ALA A 133 -19.12 -3.67 2.86
C ALA A 133 -19.94 -4.96 3.05
N GLN A 134 -19.47 -5.88 3.92
CA GLN A 134 -20.18 -7.13 4.20
C GLN A 134 -21.55 -6.87 4.87
N SER A 135 -21.66 -5.87 5.74
CA SER A 135 -22.95 -5.48 6.33
C SER A 135 -23.99 -5.07 5.29
N VAL A 136 -23.55 -4.51 4.16
CA VAL A 136 -24.42 -4.18 3.03
C VAL A 136 -24.73 -5.44 2.25
N LEU A 137 -23.72 -6.23 1.86
CA LEU A 137 -23.87 -7.49 1.10
C LEU A 137 -24.79 -8.52 1.78
N ALA A 138 -24.87 -8.51 3.11
CA ALA A 138 -25.79 -9.33 3.88
C ALA A 138 -27.26 -9.12 3.49
N GLY A 139 -27.63 -7.95 2.97
CA GLY A 139 -28.98 -7.67 2.47
C GLY A 139 -29.43 -8.55 1.29
N LYS A 140 -28.51 -9.26 0.62
CA LYS A 140 -28.79 -10.24 -0.44
C LYS A 140 -28.19 -11.62 -0.15
N HIS A 141 -27.74 -11.88 1.09
CA HIS A 141 -27.01 -13.11 1.46
C HIS A 141 -25.74 -13.35 0.62
N LEU A 142 -25.06 -12.26 0.26
CA LEU A 142 -23.80 -12.29 -0.50
C LEU A 142 -22.57 -12.08 0.39
N ASP A 143 -22.80 -11.92 1.69
CA ASP A 143 -21.76 -11.67 2.67
C ASP A 143 -20.93 -12.93 2.97
N VAL A 144 -19.69 -12.69 3.36
CA VAL A 144 -18.77 -13.71 3.86
C VAL A 144 -18.26 -13.35 5.23
N THR A 145 -17.81 -14.36 5.97
CA THR A 145 -17.27 -14.19 7.33
C THR A 145 -15.75 -14.33 7.32
N LEU A 146 -15.10 -14.02 8.45
CA LEU A 146 -13.65 -14.18 8.58
C LEU A 146 -13.20 -15.65 8.48
N ASP A 147 -14.09 -16.58 8.83
CA ASP A 147 -13.83 -18.03 8.79
C ASP A 147 -13.95 -18.60 7.36
N THR A 148 -14.52 -17.82 6.43
CA THR A 148 -14.55 -18.19 5.03
C THR A 148 -13.12 -18.31 4.49
N PRO A 149 -12.80 -19.38 3.73
CA PRO A 149 -11.46 -19.58 3.20
C PRO A 149 -10.90 -18.35 2.49
N ASN A 150 -9.61 -18.09 2.66
CA ASN A 150 -8.86 -16.99 2.06
C ASN A 150 -9.24 -15.56 2.51
N VAL A 151 -10.36 -15.34 3.21
CA VAL A 151 -10.79 -13.99 3.63
C VAL A 151 -9.75 -13.34 4.54
N LEU A 152 -9.34 -14.02 5.61
CA LEU A 152 -8.32 -13.47 6.53
C LEU A 152 -7.00 -13.18 5.80
N ARG A 153 -6.58 -14.04 4.87
CA ARG A 153 -5.39 -13.83 4.04
C ARG A 153 -5.53 -12.57 3.19
N ALA A 154 -6.69 -12.35 2.57
CA ALA A 154 -6.95 -11.18 1.74
C ALA A 154 -6.90 -9.88 2.56
N LEU A 155 -7.48 -9.86 3.76
CA LEU A 155 -7.45 -8.71 4.66
C LEU A 155 -6.01 -8.38 5.11
N LEU A 156 -5.25 -9.40 5.51
CA LEU A 156 -3.85 -9.26 5.89
C LEU A 156 -2.99 -8.79 4.70
N GLY A 157 -3.22 -9.39 3.52
CA GLY A 157 -2.56 -9.02 2.28
C GLY A 157 -2.81 -7.56 1.91
N GLN A 158 -4.06 -7.09 2.05
CA GLN A 158 -4.41 -5.71 1.74
C GLN A 158 -3.76 -4.70 2.70
N GLY A 159 -3.76 -4.99 4.00
CA GLY A 159 -3.05 -4.15 4.97
C GLY A 159 -1.53 -4.13 4.72
N PHE A 160 -0.96 -5.27 4.37
CA PHE A 160 0.45 -5.38 4.00
C PHE A 160 0.78 -4.61 2.71
N TYR A 161 -0.12 -4.61 1.73
CA TYR A 161 0.04 -3.86 0.49
C TYR A 161 0.06 -2.35 0.74
N LEU A 162 -0.81 -1.82 1.61
CA LEU A 162 -0.78 -0.40 2.01
C LEU A 162 0.52 -0.03 2.74
N CYS A 163 1.05 -0.93 3.57
CA CYS A 163 2.38 -0.78 4.16
C CYS A 163 3.48 -0.74 3.08
N THR A 164 3.39 -1.62 2.09
CA THR A 164 4.30 -1.66 0.94
C THR A 164 4.28 -0.35 0.17
N ALA A 165 3.10 0.21 -0.08
CA ALA A 165 2.92 1.52 -0.71
C ALA A 165 3.65 2.63 0.06
N ALA A 166 3.47 2.68 1.39
CA ALA A 166 4.12 3.68 2.23
C ALA A 166 5.65 3.56 2.24
N ILE A 167 6.19 2.35 2.40
CA ILE A 167 7.65 2.14 2.40
C ILE A 167 8.24 2.44 1.01
N LEU A 168 7.56 2.04 -0.07
CA LEU A 168 8.00 2.33 -1.43
C LEU A 168 8.00 3.84 -1.70
N GLY A 169 6.97 4.56 -1.26
CA GLY A 169 6.93 6.02 -1.30
C GLY A 169 8.10 6.66 -0.54
N ALA A 170 8.42 6.17 0.66
CA ALA A 170 9.59 6.64 1.42
C ALA A 170 10.92 6.33 0.73
N ALA A 171 11.06 5.15 0.13
CA ALA A 171 12.24 4.77 -0.64
C ALA A 171 12.43 5.71 -1.84
N ILE A 172 11.38 5.93 -2.63
CA ILE A 172 11.41 6.85 -3.78
C ILE A 172 11.65 8.29 -3.33
N GLY A 173 11.03 8.73 -2.23
CA GLY A 173 11.28 10.04 -1.61
C GLY A 173 12.74 10.22 -1.16
N THR A 174 13.35 9.17 -0.63
CA THR A 174 14.78 9.15 -0.25
C THR A 174 15.67 9.25 -1.48
N LEU A 175 15.30 8.56 -2.55
CA LEU A 175 16.02 8.60 -3.81
C LEU A 175 15.92 10.00 -4.41
N LEU A 176 14.73 10.50 -4.69
CA LEU A 176 14.56 11.75 -5.43
C LEU A 176 14.79 13.01 -4.61
N ARG A 177 14.58 12.97 -3.29
CA ARG A 177 14.70 14.12 -2.37
C ARG A 177 13.82 15.31 -2.76
N HIS A 178 12.79 15.08 -3.57
CA HIS A 178 11.89 16.10 -4.10
C HIS A 178 10.46 15.55 -4.11
N THR A 179 9.54 16.25 -3.43
CA THR A 179 8.16 15.78 -3.26
C THR A 179 7.44 15.57 -4.59
N ALA A 180 7.43 16.57 -5.49
CA ALA A 180 6.71 16.46 -6.75
C ALA A 180 7.20 15.28 -7.61
N GLY A 181 8.51 15.18 -7.88
CA GLY A 181 9.09 14.05 -8.62
C GLY A 181 8.86 12.69 -7.97
N ALA A 182 8.93 12.60 -6.63
CA ALA A 182 8.63 11.36 -5.91
C ALA A 182 7.17 10.95 -6.04
N THR A 183 6.24 11.90 -5.94
CA THR A 183 4.82 11.66 -6.16
C THR A 183 4.55 11.20 -7.59
N THR A 184 5.09 11.90 -8.60
CA THR A 184 4.90 11.54 -10.01
C THR A 184 5.43 10.13 -10.31
N LEU A 185 6.65 9.81 -9.86
CA LEU A 185 7.25 8.50 -10.11
C LEU A 185 6.49 7.38 -9.39
N THR A 186 6.09 7.59 -8.14
CA THR A 186 5.36 6.57 -7.37
C THR A 186 3.98 6.34 -7.96
N THR A 187 3.29 7.40 -8.38
CA THR A 187 1.99 7.30 -9.06
C THR A 187 2.13 6.53 -10.38
N GLY A 188 3.09 6.92 -11.22
CA GLY A 188 3.34 6.22 -12.49
C GLY A 188 3.66 4.74 -12.27
N LEU A 189 4.52 4.43 -11.30
CA LEU A 189 4.87 3.05 -10.96
C LEU A 189 3.67 2.24 -10.47
N MET A 190 2.82 2.79 -9.61
CA MET A 190 1.74 2.00 -9.03
C MET A 190 0.49 1.91 -9.91
N PHE A 191 0.21 2.92 -10.73
CA PHE A 191 -1.03 3.00 -11.52
C PHE A 191 -0.83 2.73 -13.02
N LEU A 192 0.33 3.08 -13.57
CA LEU A 192 0.57 2.98 -15.02
C LEU A 192 1.41 1.76 -15.40
N SER A 193 2.09 1.12 -14.43
CA SER A 193 2.96 -0.02 -14.70
C SER A 193 2.24 -1.18 -15.37
N THR A 194 1.02 -1.51 -14.96
CA THR A 194 0.21 -2.57 -15.58
C THR A 194 -0.01 -2.29 -17.07
N THR A 195 -0.42 -1.07 -17.43
CA THR A 195 -0.65 -0.66 -18.83
C THR A 195 0.65 -0.69 -19.63
N VAL A 196 1.74 -0.17 -19.06
CA VAL A 196 3.05 -0.16 -19.72
C VAL A 196 3.57 -1.58 -19.93
N PHE A 197 3.51 -2.43 -18.91
CA PHE A 197 3.95 -3.83 -18.99
C PHE A 197 3.14 -4.63 -19.99
N LYS A 198 1.83 -4.41 -20.06
CA LYS A 198 0.98 -5.00 -21.10
C LYS A 198 1.39 -4.55 -22.50
N ALA A 199 1.69 -3.26 -22.68
CA ALA A 199 2.06 -2.70 -23.99
C ALA A 199 3.42 -3.19 -24.51
N ILE A 200 4.39 -3.47 -23.61
CA ILE A 200 5.73 -3.93 -23.99
C ILE A 200 5.90 -5.46 -23.97
N SER A 201 4.85 -6.21 -23.62
CA SER A 201 4.91 -7.67 -23.53
C SER A 201 5.05 -8.28 -24.93
N PRO A 202 6.17 -8.97 -25.24
CA PRO A 202 6.54 -9.32 -26.62
C PRO A 202 5.53 -10.20 -27.38
N ASP A 203 4.66 -10.94 -26.67
CA ASP A 203 3.80 -11.96 -27.28
C ASP A 203 2.35 -11.93 -26.74
N GLY A 204 1.93 -10.83 -26.13
CA GLY A 204 0.67 -10.77 -25.37
C GLY A 204 0.69 -11.56 -24.06
N SER A 205 1.88 -11.97 -23.61
CA SER A 205 2.07 -12.67 -22.33
C SER A 205 1.74 -11.78 -21.13
N THR A 206 1.13 -12.34 -20.10
CA THR A 206 0.80 -11.66 -18.83
C THR A 206 1.94 -11.68 -17.83
N ALA A 207 3.07 -12.32 -18.18
CA ALA A 207 4.22 -12.50 -17.30
C ALA A 207 4.79 -11.18 -16.78
N LEU A 208 4.85 -10.13 -17.61
CA LEU A 208 5.29 -8.81 -17.16
C LEU A 208 4.25 -8.12 -16.28
N ILE A 209 2.95 -8.32 -16.55
CA ILE A 209 1.86 -7.75 -15.77
C ILE A 209 1.92 -8.24 -14.31
N HIS A 210 2.32 -9.49 -14.09
CA HIS A 210 2.47 -10.07 -12.75
C HIS A 210 3.46 -9.33 -11.86
N TRP A 211 4.40 -8.58 -12.45
CA TRP A 211 5.36 -7.77 -11.69
C TRP A 211 4.87 -6.36 -11.38
N SER A 212 3.68 -5.96 -11.84
CA SER A 212 3.13 -4.63 -11.53
C SER A 212 2.65 -4.55 -10.07
N PRO A 213 2.83 -3.41 -9.37
CA PRO A 213 2.29 -3.22 -8.03
C PRO A 213 0.77 -3.32 -7.97
N ALA A 214 0.04 -2.90 -9.01
CA ALA A 214 -1.41 -3.06 -9.04
C ALA A 214 -1.80 -4.56 -9.10
N ALA A 215 -1.08 -5.36 -9.90
CA ALA A 215 -1.31 -6.80 -9.95
C ALA A 215 -0.99 -7.51 -8.64
N ALA A 216 0.04 -7.06 -7.93
CA ALA A 216 0.31 -7.55 -6.59
C ALA A 216 -0.82 -7.19 -5.59
N ALA A 217 -1.44 -6.01 -5.71
CA ALA A 217 -2.58 -5.63 -4.87
C ALA A 217 -3.77 -6.57 -5.09
N GLU A 218 -4.16 -6.75 -6.35
CA GLU A 218 -5.30 -7.58 -6.72
C GLU A 218 -5.08 -9.05 -6.35
N GLY A 219 -3.92 -9.61 -6.71
CA GLY A 219 -3.56 -10.99 -6.39
C GLY A 219 -3.54 -11.31 -4.89
N LEU A 220 -3.24 -10.34 -4.03
CA LEU A 220 -3.32 -10.51 -2.58
C LEU A 220 -4.75 -10.60 -2.07
N THR A 221 -5.73 -10.03 -2.78
CA THR A 221 -7.10 -9.82 -2.28
C THR A 221 -8.13 -10.85 -2.72
N TRP A 222 -7.82 -11.70 -3.69
CA TRP A 222 -8.74 -12.73 -4.16
C TRP A 222 -9.06 -13.79 -3.11
N THR A 223 -10.28 -14.30 -3.15
CA THR A 223 -10.75 -15.35 -2.24
C THR A 223 -11.40 -16.52 -2.96
N THR A 224 -12.33 -16.24 -3.88
CA THR A 224 -13.16 -17.25 -4.55
C THR A 224 -12.86 -17.32 -6.05
N PHE A 225 -12.72 -16.17 -6.71
CA PHE A 225 -12.41 -16.10 -8.13
C PHE A 225 -10.94 -15.76 -8.35
N HIS A 226 -10.27 -16.54 -9.20
CA HIS A 226 -8.89 -16.32 -9.60
C HIS A 226 -8.86 -16.14 -11.11
N ASP A 227 -8.49 -14.94 -11.57
CA ASP A 227 -8.18 -14.70 -12.97
C ASP A 227 -6.74 -15.20 -13.25
N PRO A 228 -6.54 -16.16 -14.17
CA PRO A 228 -5.21 -16.70 -14.51
C PRO A 228 -4.22 -15.64 -15.02
N ASP A 229 -4.70 -14.48 -15.47
CA ASP A 229 -3.88 -13.40 -16.04
C ASP A 229 -3.15 -12.55 -14.98
N TRP A 230 -3.32 -12.86 -13.70
CA TRP A 230 -2.73 -12.13 -12.58
C TRP A 230 -2.04 -13.06 -11.59
N PRO A 231 -1.13 -12.53 -10.77
CA PRO A 231 -0.32 -13.34 -9.89
C PRO A 231 -1.18 -14.00 -8.79
N PRO A 232 -1.01 -15.31 -8.52
CA PRO A 232 -1.58 -15.91 -7.33
C PRO A 232 -1.07 -15.22 -6.05
N PRO A 233 -1.77 -15.36 -4.91
CA PRO A 233 -1.42 -14.65 -3.68
C PRO A 233 0.03 -14.78 -3.22
N GLY A 234 0.64 -15.96 -3.42
CA GLY A 234 2.03 -16.21 -3.08
C GLY A 234 3.02 -15.40 -3.94
N SER A 235 2.80 -15.33 -5.25
CA SER A 235 3.66 -14.51 -6.13
C SER A 235 3.39 -13.02 -5.95
N ALA A 236 2.15 -12.62 -5.69
CA ALA A 236 1.80 -11.24 -5.35
C ALA A 236 2.55 -10.75 -4.08
N LEU A 237 2.68 -11.62 -3.07
CA LEU A 237 3.51 -11.35 -1.89
C LEU A 237 5.00 -11.20 -2.24
N ILE A 238 5.53 -12.08 -3.10
CA ILE A 238 6.93 -12.01 -3.58
C ILE A 238 7.17 -10.69 -4.32
N VAL A 239 6.23 -10.23 -5.13
CA VAL A 239 6.33 -8.94 -5.84
C VAL A 239 6.43 -7.79 -4.84
N CYS A 240 5.55 -7.76 -3.82
CA CYS A 240 5.62 -6.74 -2.77
C CYS A 240 6.96 -6.77 -2.03
N LEU A 241 7.43 -7.95 -1.62
CA LEU A 241 8.72 -8.13 -0.96
C LEU A 241 9.89 -7.69 -1.85
N THR A 242 9.81 -7.93 -3.16
CA THR A 242 10.82 -7.52 -4.13
C THR A 242 10.89 -5.99 -4.23
N TYR A 243 9.74 -5.31 -4.35
CA TYR A 243 9.70 -3.85 -4.34
C TYR A 243 10.24 -3.25 -3.05
N LEU A 244 9.91 -3.85 -1.89
CA LEU A 244 10.48 -3.46 -0.60
C LEU A 244 11.99 -3.64 -0.57
N ALA A 245 12.49 -4.83 -0.93
CA ALA A 245 13.91 -5.14 -0.91
C ALA A 245 14.70 -4.20 -1.83
N VAL A 246 14.25 -4.02 -3.08
CA VAL A 246 14.88 -3.15 -4.07
C VAL A 246 14.83 -1.68 -3.62
N GLY A 247 13.66 -1.20 -3.17
CA GLY A 247 13.47 0.18 -2.73
C GLY A 247 14.33 0.53 -1.52
N ILE A 248 14.31 -0.31 -0.48
CA ILE A 248 15.11 -0.12 0.75
C ILE A 248 16.60 -0.17 0.43
N THR A 249 17.03 -1.13 -0.40
CA THR A 249 18.44 -1.27 -0.77
C THR A 249 18.92 -0.06 -1.56
N ALA A 250 18.17 0.39 -2.56
CA ALA A 250 18.49 1.56 -3.36
C ALA A 250 18.54 2.84 -2.51
N ALA A 251 17.55 3.04 -1.62
CA ALA A 251 17.49 4.16 -0.71
C ALA A 251 18.69 4.18 0.26
N THR A 252 19.01 3.03 0.85
CA THR A 252 20.15 2.87 1.76
C THR A 252 21.46 3.13 1.04
N TRP A 253 21.66 2.56 -0.15
CA TRP A 253 22.84 2.74 -0.97
C TRP A 253 23.07 4.21 -1.34
N ARG A 254 22.01 4.93 -1.74
CA ARG A 254 22.11 6.35 -2.08
C ARG A 254 22.41 7.24 -0.87
N LEU A 255 21.91 6.88 0.32
CA LEU A 255 22.19 7.61 1.56
C LEU A 255 23.61 7.42 2.07
N THR A 256 24.19 6.24 1.89
CA THR A 256 25.55 5.93 2.36
C THR A 256 26.64 6.41 1.41
N ARG A 257 26.37 6.52 0.11
CA ARG A 257 27.38 6.94 -0.88
C ARG A 257 27.41 8.41 -1.25
N ARG A 258 26.33 9.16 -1.05
CA ARG A 258 26.32 10.61 -1.34
C ARG A 258 26.46 11.41 -0.06
N ASP A 259 27.54 12.18 0.06
CA ASP A 259 27.62 13.26 1.03
C ASP A 259 26.59 14.35 0.74
N VAL A 260 26.10 14.96 1.82
CA VAL A 260 25.10 16.05 1.82
C VAL A 260 25.84 17.37 1.82
#